data_AF-X1PR61-F1
#
_entry.id   AF-X1PR61-F1
#
_cell.length_a   1.000
_cell.length_b   1.000
_cell.length_c   1.000
_cell.angle_alpha   90.00
_cell.angle_beta   90.00
_cell.angle_gamma   90.00
#
_symmetry.space_group_name_H-M   'P 1'
#
loop_
_entity.id
_entity.type
_entity.pdbx_description
1 polymer ?
#
loop_
_entity_poly.entity_id
_entity_poly.type
_entity_poly.pdbx_seq_one_letter_code
_entity_poly.pdbx_strand_id
1 'polypeptide(L)'
;TLDFQRKSVKYGVLMKDGVPSLSGDPLWPEYMDLEAIEKKRREVPEPVFMAEYMNMPIVSENPIFEHKYFGLYEPGMIRNAAGDKITLRDMMIVTALDPALSQRTGADRSALTTWGVVFEDKPKVFCLEAKQGHWLSPRIITELLASYEKFPGSTQLIEVDGIGLGVYQEYKERLDRERLNIKVLDVNTGRIDKGLRANAIVHLFQEGIVHFDHTDRNQQALMNQMVLFDFTKR
;
A
#
# COMPACT_ATOMS: atom_id res chain seq x y z
N THR A 1 -10.25 22.42 -32.63
CA THR A 1 -9.66 23.10 -31.46
C THR A 1 -10.13 22.33 -30.24
N LEU A 2 -9.27 21.41 -29.76
CA LEU A 2 -9.57 20.45 -28.70
C LEU A 2 -9.43 21.14 -27.35
N ASP A 3 -10.53 21.30 -26.63
CA ASP A 3 -10.52 21.78 -25.24
C ASP A 3 -10.75 20.58 -24.31
N PHE A 4 -9.69 19.80 -24.11
CA PHE A 4 -9.63 18.69 -23.14
C PHE A 4 -8.96 19.20 -21.85
N GLN A 5 -9.60 20.16 -21.17
CA GLN A 5 -9.24 20.56 -19.81
C GLN A 5 -10.49 20.66 -18.93
N ARG A 6 -10.95 19.52 -18.40
CA ARG A 6 -11.60 19.45 -17.09
C ARG A 6 -11.11 18.22 -16.33
N LYS A 7 -9.98 18.38 -15.65
CA LYS A 7 -9.49 17.49 -14.58
C LYS A 7 -9.89 18.09 -13.21
N SER A 8 -10.64 17.33 -12.40
CA SER A 8 -10.57 17.19 -10.90
C SER A 8 -11.93 16.69 -10.35
N VAL A 9 -12.21 15.38 -10.18
CA VAL A 9 -11.82 14.40 -9.12
C VAL A 9 -12.85 14.26 -7.96
N LYS A 10 -13.41 13.03 -7.90
CA LYS A 10 -13.84 12.10 -6.82
C LYS A 10 -14.52 12.62 -5.53
N TYR A 11 -15.77 12.20 -5.34
CA TYR A 11 -16.60 12.35 -4.13
C TYR A 11 -16.72 11.02 -3.38
N GLY A 12 -16.72 11.06 -2.05
CA GLY A 12 -16.77 9.89 -1.17
C GLY A 12 -17.56 10.17 0.10
N VAL A 13 -18.84 10.54 -0.03
CA VAL A 13 -19.72 10.87 1.09
C VAL A 13 -20.22 9.59 1.75
N LEU A 14 -19.64 9.24 2.91
CA LEU A 14 -19.98 8.13 3.80
C LEU A 14 -19.67 6.70 3.32
N MET A 15 -18.69 6.10 3.99
CA MET A 15 -18.26 4.69 3.91
C MET A 15 -19.43 3.70 3.82
N LYS A 16 -19.47 2.87 2.76
CA LYS A 16 -20.11 1.54 2.85
C LYS A 16 -19.03 0.56 3.26
N ASP A 17 -19.14 0.00 4.46
CA ASP A 17 -18.20 -1.00 5.02
C ASP A 17 -16.73 -0.53 5.16
N GLY A 18 -16.50 0.77 5.38
CA GLY A 18 -15.17 1.31 5.70
C GLY A 18 -14.25 1.56 4.50
N VAL A 19 -14.79 1.66 3.27
CA VAL A 19 -14.01 1.92 2.05
C VAL A 19 -14.54 3.16 1.32
N PRO A 20 -13.67 4.13 0.94
CA PRO A 20 -14.05 5.26 0.10
C PRO A 20 -14.42 4.81 -1.32
N SER A 21 -15.57 5.28 -1.84
CA SER A 21 -15.91 5.12 -3.26
C SER A 21 -14.96 5.98 -4.12
N LEU A 22 -14.28 5.34 -5.08
CA LEU A 22 -13.46 6.03 -6.08
C LEU A 22 -14.23 6.36 -7.36
N SER A 23 -15.53 6.03 -7.45
CA SER A 23 -16.35 6.21 -8.66
C SER A 23 -16.74 7.66 -8.92
N GLY A 24 -16.69 8.52 -7.90
CA GLY A 24 -17.15 9.90 -7.99
C GLY A 24 -18.67 10.05 -7.90
N ASP A 25 -19.40 8.98 -7.59
CA ASP A 25 -20.83 9.06 -7.32
C ASP A 25 -21.08 9.23 -5.82
N PRO A 26 -22.06 10.06 -5.41
CA PRO A 26 -22.51 10.13 -4.02
C PRO A 26 -23.00 8.75 -3.57
N LEU A 27 -22.53 8.27 -2.41
CA LEU A 27 -22.95 6.96 -1.90
C LEU A 27 -24.42 6.96 -1.44
N TRP A 28 -24.96 8.12 -1.04
CA TRP A 28 -26.35 8.31 -0.61
C TRP A 28 -26.99 9.51 -1.36
N PRO A 29 -27.28 9.37 -2.67
CA PRO A 29 -27.79 10.47 -3.49
C PRO A 29 -29.12 11.06 -2.97
N GLU A 30 -29.91 10.26 -2.27
CA GLU A 30 -31.20 10.65 -1.69
C GLU A 30 -31.06 11.64 -0.52
N TYR A 31 -29.89 11.68 0.14
CA TYR A 31 -29.59 12.60 1.24
C TYR A 31 -28.67 13.74 0.82
N MET A 32 -27.71 13.47 -0.06
CA MET A 32 -26.77 14.47 -0.56
C MET A 32 -26.37 14.12 -1.99
N ASP A 33 -26.92 14.86 -2.94
CA ASP A 33 -26.59 14.72 -4.36
C ASP A 33 -25.24 15.37 -4.69
N LEU A 34 -24.76 15.13 -5.91
CA LEU A 34 -23.46 15.62 -6.39
C LEU A 34 -23.35 17.16 -6.30
N GLU A 35 -24.45 17.86 -6.57
CA GLU A 35 -24.50 19.32 -6.59
C GLU A 35 -24.39 19.89 -5.17
N ALA A 36 -25.07 19.28 -4.20
CA ALA A 36 -24.98 19.62 -2.78
C ALA A 36 -23.57 19.40 -2.22
N ILE A 37 -22.90 18.31 -2.63
CA ILE A 37 -21.53 18.01 -2.21
C ILE A 37 -20.55 19.05 -2.76
N GLU A 38 -20.65 19.37 -4.05
CA GLU A 38 -19.80 20.36 -4.71
C GLU A 38 -20.03 21.77 -4.17
N LYS A 39 -21.28 22.11 -3.83
CA LYS A 39 -21.60 23.35 -3.12
C LYS A 39 -20.93 23.40 -1.75
N LYS A 40 -21.00 22.32 -0.98
CA LYS A 40 -20.40 22.26 0.36
C LYS A 40 -18.87 22.37 0.31
N ARG A 41 -18.23 21.77 -0.68
CA ARG A 41 -16.79 21.90 -0.94
C ARG A 41 -16.35 23.35 -1.15
N ARG A 42 -17.17 24.16 -1.81
CA ARG A 42 -16.86 25.59 -2.04
C ARG A 42 -17.07 26.44 -0.79
N GLU A 43 -17.94 26.01 0.12
CA GLU A 43 -18.32 26.75 1.33
C GLU A 43 -17.37 26.53 2.50
N VAL A 44 -16.71 25.37 2.59
CA VAL A 44 -15.83 25.04 3.71
C VAL A 44 -14.38 24.89 3.24
N PRO A 45 -13.38 25.21 4.08
CA PRO A 45 -11.98 24.96 3.73
C PRO A 45 -11.73 23.50 3.35
N GLU A 46 -10.90 23.24 2.33
CA GLU A 46 -10.63 21.89 1.82
C GLU A 46 -10.28 20.88 2.93
N PRO A 47 -9.47 21.21 3.97
CA PRO A 47 -9.21 20.27 5.07
C PRO A 47 -10.45 19.88 5.89
N VAL A 48 -11.37 20.82 6.10
CA VAL A 48 -12.65 20.59 6.78
C VAL A 48 -13.55 19.73 5.90
N PHE A 49 -13.59 20.01 4.60
CA PHE A 49 -14.35 19.21 3.64
C PHE A 49 -13.86 17.76 3.59
N MET A 50 -12.53 17.56 3.54
CA MET A 50 -11.92 16.24 3.49
C MET A 50 -12.16 15.44 4.78
N ALA A 51 -12.10 16.10 5.94
CA ALA A 51 -12.37 15.48 7.23
C ALA A 51 -13.86 15.10 7.39
N GLU A 52 -14.78 16.01 7.08
CA GLU A 52 -16.22 15.82 7.30
C GLU A 52 -16.88 14.90 6.26
N TYR A 53 -16.51 15.04 4.98
CA TYR A 53 -17.27 14.42 3.89
C TYR A 53 -16.52 13.27 3.23
N MET A 54 -15.18 13.25 3.27
CA MET A 54 -14.40 12.23 2.57
C MET A 54 -13.80 11.16 3.51
N ASN A 55 -13.95 11.34 4.83
CA ASN A 55 -13.21 10.59 5.86
C ASN A 55 -11.70 10.52 5.56
N MET A 56 -11.17 11.53 4.85
CA MET A 56 -9.74 11.60 4.55
C MET A 56 -9.07 12.33 5.71
N PRO A 57 -8.16 11.68 6.45
CA PRO A 57 -7.36 12.37 7.45
C PRO A 57 -6.58 13.52 6.81
N ILE A 58 -6.38 14.59 7.59
CA ILE A 58 -5.75 15.83 7.13
C ILE A 58 -4.34 15.49 6.61
N VAL A 59 -4.15 15.69 5.31
CA VAL A 59 -2.86 15.49 4.63
C VAL A 59 -1.88 16.53 5.16
N SER A 60 -0.60 16.16 5.33
CA SER A 60 0.43 17.14 5.71
C SER A 60 0.50 18.25 4.63
N GLU A 61 0.98 19.45 4.98
CA GLU A 61 1.06 20.57 4.02
C GLU A 61 1.90 20.25 2.77
N ASN A 62 2.78 19.24 2.84
CA ASN A 62 3.60 18.79 1.71
C ASN A 62 3.83 17.27 1.77
N PRO A 63 2.88 16.44 1.30
CA PRO A 63 3.00 14.99 1.38
C PRO A 63 4.03 14.48 0.38
N ILE A 64 4.81 13.46 0.77
CA ILE A 64 5.77 12.81 -0.15
C ILE A 64 5.03 12.12 -1.29
N PHE A 65 3.92 11.44 -0.97
CA PHE A 65 3.09 10.72 -1.94
C PHE A 65 1.74 11.39 -2.11
N GLU A 66 1.22 11.39 -3.33
CA GLU A 66 -0.13 11.84 -3.65
C GLU A 66 -0.92 10.70 -4.29
N HIS A 67 -2.25 10.68 -4.08
CA HIS A 67 -3.12 9.66 -4.68
C HIS A 67 -2.99 9.54 -6.20
N LYS A 68 -2.69 10.66 -6.88
CA LYS A 68 -2.50 10.69 -8.34
C LYS A 68 -1.25 9.96 -8.82
N TYR A 69 -0.31 9.63 -7.93
CA TYR A 69 0.93 8.91 -8.26
C TYR A 69 0.76 7.40 -8.28
N PHE A 70 -0.34 6.87 -7.74
CA PHE A 70 -0.57 5.42 -7.73
C PHE A 70 -1.21 4.98 -9.05
N GLY A 71 -0.51 4.13 -9.79
CA GLY A 71 -1.13 3.35 -10.85
C GLY A 71 -2.16 2.39 -10.24
N LEU A 72 -3.26 2.15 -10.95
CA LEU A 72 -4.28 1.20 -10.50
C LEU A 72 -4.38 0.05 -11.49
N TYR A 73 -4.62 -1.16 -10.99
CA TYR A 73 -4.89 -2.32 -11.82
C TYR A 73 -6.08 -3.12 -11.29
N GLU A 74 -6.62 -4.01 -12.14
CA GLU A 74 -7.61 -5.02 -11.78
C GLU A 74 -6.96 -6.40 -11.73
N PRO A 75 -7.20 -7.21 -10.69
CA PRO A 75 -6.69 -8.57 -10.61
C PRO A 75 -7.04 -9.38 -11.86
N GLY A 76 -6.03 -10.03 -12.44
CA GLY A 76 -6.19 -10.86 -13.64
C GLY A 76 -6.12 -10.10 -14.97
N MET A 77 -6.04 -8.76 -14.96
CA MET A 77 -5.88 -7.92 -16.15
C MET A 77 -4.46 -7.40 -16.39
N ILE A 78 -3.47 -7.88 -15.62
CA ILE A 78 -2.07 -7.45 -15.79
C ILE A 78 -1.54 -7.94 -17.15
N ARG A 79 -1.09 -7.01 -17.98
CA ARG A 79 -0.56 -7.28 -19.32
C ARG A 79 0.78 -6.59 -19.58
N ASN A 80 1.59 -7.24 -20.40
CA ASN A 80 2.87 -6.71 -20.88
C ASN A 80 2.63 -5.66 -21.98
N ALA A 81 3.69 -5.01 -22.46
CA ALA A 81 3.62 -4.01 -23.53
C ALA A 81 3.07 -4.57 -24.85
N ALA A 82 3.24 -5.87 -25.11
CA ALA A 82 2.69 -6.56 -26.27
C ALA A 82 1.21 -6.98 -26.12
N GLY A 83 0.63 -6.78 -24.92
CA GLY A 83 -0.75 -7.17 -24.61
C GLY A 83 -0.91 -8.59 -24.08
N ASP A 84 0.17 -9.35 -23.90
CA ASP A 84 0.11 -10.69 -23.32
C ASP A 84 -0.17 -10.64 -21.82
N LYS A 85 -0.85 -11.67 -21.32
CA LYS A 85 -1.14 -11.81 -19.90
C LYS A 85 0.15 -12.06 -19.12
N ILE A 86 0.42 -11.23 -18.11
CA ILE A 86 1.51 -11.44 -17.17
C ILE A 86 1.02 -12.33 -16.03
N THR A 87 1.84 -13.32 -15.68
CA THR A 87 1.61 -14.22 -14.55
C THR A 87 2.70 -14.05 -13.48
N LEU A 88 2.53 -14.70 -12.33
CA LEU A 88 3.55 -14.69 -11.27
C LEU A 88 4.92 -15.19 -11.75
N ARG A 89 4.97 -16.05 -12.77
CA ARG A 89 6.23 -16.59 -13.31
C ARG A 89 7.05 -15.55 -14.08
N ASP A 90 6.38 -14.49 -14.53
CA ASP A 90 6.99 -13.40 -15.30
C ASP A 90 7.46 -12.26 -14.38
N MET A 91 7.30 -12.42 -13.06
CA MET A 91 7.61 -11.42 -12.04
C MET A 91 8.78 -11.85 -11.17
N MET A 92 9.67 -10.91 -10.87
CA MET A 92 10.50 -11.02 -9.67
C MET A 92 9.64 -10.64 -8.46
N ILE A 93 9.46 -11.57 -7.52
CA ILE A 93 8.59 -11.34 -6.35
C ILE A 93 9.43 -11.11 -5.09
N VAL A 94 9.09 -10.06 -4.36
CA VAL A 94 9.69 -9.72 -3.07
C VAL A 94 8.60 -9.51 -2.04
N THR A 95 8.69 -10.17 -0.90
CA THR A 95 7.84 -9.93 0.26
C THR A 95 8.66 -9.21 1.32
N ALA A 96 8.17 -8.10 1.86
CA ALA A 96 8.83 -7.35 2.92
C ALA A 96 7.97 -7.36 4.19
N LEU A 97 8.62 -7.60 5.32
CA LEU A 97 8.03 -7.59 6.66
C LEU A 97 8.71 -6.52 7.52
N ASP A 98 7.89 -5.61 8.05
CA ASP A 98 8.23 -4.70 9.15
C ASP A 98 7.55 -5.22 10.43
N PRO A 99 8.28 -5.92 11.32
CA PRO A 99 7.70 -6.53 12.50
C PRO A 99 7.58 -5.52 13.65
N ALA A 100 6.38 -5.40 14.20
CA ALA A 100 6.12 -4.69 15.46
C ALA A 100 5.47 -5.63 16.48
N LEU A 101 6.18 -5.93 17.57
CA LEU A 101 5.61 -6.70 18.70
C LEU A 101 4.99 -5.75 19.72
N SER A 102 3.77 -5.28 19.44
CA SER A 102 2.92 -4.73 20.48
C SER A 102 1.45 -5.05 20.23
N GLN A 103 0.81 -5.62 21.26
CA GLN A 103 -0.61 -5.97 21.26
C GLN A 103 -1.50 -4.88 21.86
N ARG A 104 -0.92 -3.79 22.37
CA ARG A 104 -1.73 -2.71 22.95
C ARG A 104 -2.52 -2.01 21.86
N THR A 105 -3.79 -1.70 22.15
CA THR A 105 -4.60 -0.80 21.34
C THR A 105 -3.88 0.54 21.18
N GLY A 106 -3.55 0.90 19.94
CA GLY A 106 -2.81 2.12 19.61
C GLY A 106 -1.29 1.95 19.45
N ALA A 107 -0.75 0.73 19.55
CA ALA A 107 0.65 0.47 19.29
C ALA A 107 0.96 0.20 17.80
N ASP A 108 2.24 0.15 17.45
CA ASP A 108 2.68 -0.11 16.08
C ASP A 108 2.18 -1.48 15.58
N ARG A 109 1.69 -1.49 14.34
CA ARG A 109 1.22 -2.70 13.66
C ARG A 109 2.37 -3.32 12.90
N SER A 110 2.45 -4.65 12.93
CA SER A 110 3.28 -5.37 11.98
C SER A 110 2.69 -5.19 10.58
N ALA A 111 3.54 -5.01 9.57
CA ALA A 111 3.14 -4.84 8.19
C ALA A 111 3.87 -5.85 7.29
N LEU A 112 3.13 -6.53 6.42
CA LEU A 112 3.65 -7.42 5.39
C LEU A 112 3.14 -6.97 4.04
N THR A 113 4.05 -6.75 3.10
CA THR A 113 3.70 -6.38 1.72
C THR A 113 4.43 -7.27 0.73
N THR A 114 3.77 -7.68 -0.34
CA THR A 114 4.38 -8.45 -1.43
C THR A 114 4.29 -7.67 -2.72
N TRP A 115 5.41 -7.60 -3.43
CA TRP A 115 5.60 -6.81 -4.63
C TRP A 115 6.09 -7.68 -5.78
N GLY A 116 5.45 -7.57 -6.94
CA GLY A 116 5.87 -8.19 -8.18
C GLY A 116 6.48 -7.17 -9.12
N VAL A 117 7.69 -7.42 -9.61
CA VAL A 117 8.39 -6.55 -10.56
C VAL A 117 8.46 -7.24 -11.91
N VAL A 118 7.99 -6.54 -12.95
CA VAL A 118 8.09 -6.95 -14.34
C VAL A 118 9.12 -6.04 -15.02
N PHE A 119 10.17 -6.66 -15.54
CA PHE A 119 11.23 -5.96 -16.25
C PHE A 119 10.88 -5.87 -17.74
N GLU A 120 10.25 -4.75 -18.12
CA GLU A 120 10.08 -4.31 -19.52
C GLU A 120 10.96 -3.08 -19.79
N ASP A 121 10.92 -2.51 -20.99
CA ASP A 121 11.61 -1.25 -21.33
C ASP A 121 11.33 -0.14 -20.31
N LYS A 122 10.09 -0.10 -19.81
CA LYS A 122 9.71 0.63 -18.61
C LYS A 122 9.28 -0.39 -17.55
N PRO A 123 9.98 -0.51 -16.41
CA PRO A 123 9.62 -1.48 -15.39
C PRO A 123 8.23 -1.17 -14.84
N LYS A 124 7.52 -2.22 -14.43
CA LYS A 124 6.26 -2.11 -13.69
C LYS A 124 6.38 -2.85 -12.37
N VAL A 125 5.89 -2.22 -11.31
CA VAL A 125 5.89 -2.76 -9.95
C VAL A 125 4.44 -2.86 -9.49
N PHE A 126 4.02 -4.04 -9.05
CA PHE A 126 2.66 -4.31 -8.61
C PHE A 126 2.66 -4.66 -7.12
N CYS A 127 1.84 -3.98 -6.32
CA CYS A 127 1.50 -4.42 -4.98
C CYS A 127 0.58 -5.64 -5.10
N LEU A 128 1.08 -6.83 -4.78
CA LEU A 128 0.35 -8.09 -4.90
C LEU A 128 -0.40 -8.46 -3.62
N GLU A 129 0.13 -8.04 -2.47
CA GLU A 129 -0.47 -8.26 -1.16
C GLU A 129 -0.06 -7.15 -0.20
N ALA A 130 -1.01 -6.70 0.61
CA ALA A 130 -0.77 -5.87 1.78
C ALA A 130 -1.54 -6.47 2.96
N LYS A 131 -0.86 -6.63 4.08
CA LYS A 131 -1.44 -7.09 5.35
C LYS A 131 -0.86 -6.27 6.48
N GLN A 132 -1.68 -5.97 7.47
CA GLN A 132 -1.25 -5.30 8.69
C GLN A 132 -2.01 -5.82 9.90
N GLY A 133 -1.38 -5.85 11.08
CA GLY A 133 -2.05 -6.24 12.30
C GLY A 133 -1.15 -6.27 13.52
N HIS A 134 -1.76 -6.44 14.70
CA HIS A 134 -1.06 -6.67 15.95
C HIS A 134 -0.74 -8.16 16.07
N TRP A 135 0.39 -8.58 15.50
CA TRP A 135 0.79 -9.97 15.45
C TRP A 135 1.88 -10.27 16.47
N LEU A 136 1.81 -11.44 17.09
CA LEU A 136 2.93 -12.03 17.82
C LEU A 136 3.80 -12.84 16.85
N SER A 137 5.05 -13.14 17.25
CA SER A 137 6.01 -13.90 16.43
C SER A 137 5.43 -15.15 15.77
N PRO A 138 4.66 -16.02 16.47
CA PRO A 138 4.08 -17.20 15.83
C PRO A 138 3.09 -16.86 14.70
N ARG A 139 2.31 -15.78 14.86
CA ARG A 139 1.40 -15.30 13.81
C ARG A 139 2.18 -14.68 12.65
N ILE A 140 3.23 -13.92 12.92
CA ILE A 140 4.10 -13.33 11.89
C ILE A 140 4.69 -14.44 10.99
N ILE A 141 5.22 -15.50 11.59
CA ILE A 141 5.76 -16.66 10.86
C ILE A 141 4.67 -17.32 10.01
N THR A 142 3.46 -17.47 10.55
CA THR A 142 2.33 -18.03 9.80
C THR A 142 1.98 -17.16 8.60
N GLU A 143 2.00 -15.83 8.74
CA GLU A 143 1.73 -14.89 7.63
C GLU A 143 2.83 -14.93 6.55
N LEU A 144 4.10 -15.05 6.94
CA LEU A 144 5.21 -15.21 6.00
C LEU A 144 5.08 -16.50 5.17
N LEU A 145 4.75 -17.62 5.81
CA LEU A 145 4.53 -18.90 5.12
C LEU A 145 3.31 -18.84 4.20
N ALA A 146 2.21 -18.27 4.66
CA ALA A 146 0.99 -18.11 3.85
C ALA A 146 1.23 -17.18 2.64
N SER A 147 2.03 -16.11 2.81
CA SER A 147 2.41 -15.26 1.69
C SER A 147 3.28 -16.01 0.68
N TYR A 148 4.25 -16.81 1.14
CA TYR A 148 5.07 -17.64 0.26
C TYR A 148 4.25 -18.68 -0.52
N GLU A 149 3.27 -19.32 0.13
CA GLU A 149 2.37 -20.26 -0.54
C GLU A 149 1.58 -19.58 -1.67
N LYS A 150 1.12 -18.36 -1.43
CA LYS A 150 0.39 -17.54 -2.41
C LYS A 150 1.31 -17.01 -3.54
N PHE A 151 2.57 -16.73 -3.21
CA PHE A 151 3.57 -16.16 -4.10
C PHE A 151 4.87 -16.99 -4.11
N PRO A 152 4.82 -18.21 -4.67
CA PRO A 152 5.95 -19.13 -4.64
C PRO A 152 7.16 -18.53 -5.36
N GLY A 153 8.35 -18.69 -4.76
CA GLY A 153 9.60 -18.15 -5.30
C GLY A 153 9.91 -16.70 -4.87
N SER A 154 9.07 -16.08 -4.03
CA SER A 154 9.36 -14.76 -3.47
C SER A 154 10.65 -14.77 -2.64
N THR A 155 11.46 -13.72 -2.76
CA THR A 155 12.49 -13.40 -1.75
C THR A 155 11.82 -12.67 -0.59
N GLN A 156 12.00 -13.14 0.63
CA GLN A 156 11.44 -12.51 1.83
C GLN A 156 12.48 -11.64 2.53
N LEU A 157 12.13 -10.38 2.77
CA LEU A 157 12.93 -9.38 3.46
C LEU A 157 12.33 -9.15 4.84
N ILE A 158 13.14 -9.27 5.89
CA ILE A 158 12.69 -9.04 7.27
C ILE A 158 13.54 -7.92 7.85
N GLU A 159 12.91 -6.86 8.33
CA GLU A 159 13.62 -5.82 9.10
C GLU A 159 14.08 -6.40 10.44
N VAL A 160 15.39 -6.37 10.69
CA VAL A 160 16.02 -7.03 11.85
C VAL A 160 16.43 -6.04 12.95
N ASP A 161 15.63 -5.00 13.18
CA ASP A 161 15.83 -4.10 14.33
C ASP A 161 15.01 -4.54 15.54
N GLY A 162 15.63 -4.45 16.73
CA GLY A 162 15.10 -4.87 18.02
C GLY A 162 14.44 -6.25 17.97
N ILE A 163 13.11 -6.24 17.95
CA ILE A 163 12.21 -7.39 17.91
C ILE A 163 12.39 -8.24 16.63
N GLY A 164 12.68 -7.60 15.50
CA GLY A 164 12.75 -8.26 14.20
C GLY A 164 13.84 -9.32 14.12
N LEU A 165 14.93 -9.17 14.87
CA LEU A 165 15.99 -10.17 14.95
C LEU A 165 15.50 -11.51 15.52
N GLY A 166 14.66 -11.48 16.55
CA GLY A 166 14.09 -12.69 17.16
C GLY A 166 13.13 -13.41 16.19
N VAL A 167 12.28 -12.65 15.51
CA VAL A 167 11.38 -13.18 14.46
C VAL A 167 12.18 -13.82 13.33
N TYR A 168 13.25 -13.15 12.87
CA TYR A 168 14.11 -13.66 11.81
C TYR A 168 14.77 -14.99 12.19
N GLN A 169 15.34 -15.09 13.40
CA GLN A 169 15.97 -16.32 13.90
C GLN A 169 14.96 -17.46 14.02
N GLU A 170 13.82 -17.22 14.67
CA GLU A 170 12.76 -18.22 14.84
C GLU A 170 12.23 -18.71 13.48
N TYR A 171 12.07 -17.79 12.52
CA TYR A 171 11.63 -18.13 11.18
C TYR A 171 12.65 -18.98 10.43
N LYS A 172 13.94 -18.60 10.46
CA LYS A 172 15.03 -19.39 9.87
C LYS A 172 15.10 -20.80 10.45
N GLU A 173 15.03 -20.94 11.77
CA GLU A 173 15.00 -22.25 12.43
C GLU A 173 13.78 -23.08 11.99
N ARG A 174 12.62 -22.45 11.81
CA ARG A 174 11.42 -23.13 11.33
C ARG A 174 11.62 -23.65 9.90
N LEU A 175 12.16 -22.82 9.01
CA LEU A 175 12.45 -23.19 7.62
C LEU A 175 13.40 -24.38 7.55
N ASP A 176 14.48 -24.35 8.34
CA ASP A 176 15.47 -25.43 8.37
C ASP A 176 14.87 -26.74 8.90
N ARG A 177 14.05 -26.67 9.95
CA ARG A 177 13.34 -27.81 10.54
C ARG A 177 12.36 -28.47 9.55
N GLU A 178 11.66 -27.65 8.77
CA GLU A 178 10.68 -28.10 7.78
C GLU A 178 11.29 -28.36 6.40
N ARG A 179 12.60 -28.15 6.23
CA ARG A 179 13.33 -28.29 4.96
C ARG A 179 12.72 -27.43 3.84
N LEU A 180 12.24 -26.24 4.20
CA LEU A 180 11.69 -25.26 3.27
C LEU A 180 12.81 -24.37 2.72
N ASN A 181 13.06 -24.46 1.42
CA ASN A 181 14.09 -23.65 0.76
C ASN A 181 13.54 -22.27 0.34
N ILE A 182 13.15 -21.46 1.33
CA ILE A 182 12.68 -20.09 1.13
C ILE A 182 13.86 -19.13 1.28
N LYS A 183 14.07 -18.26 0.28
CA LYS A 183 15.12 -17.24 0.35
C LYS A 183 14.67 -16.11 1.26
N VAL A 184 15.34 -15.98 2.41
CA VAL A 184 15.11 -14.93 3.40
C VAL A 184 16.37 -14.08 3.53
N LEU A 185 16.22 -12.75 3.50
CA LEU A 185 17.28 -11.79 3.73
C LEU A 185 16.91 -10.88 4.90
N ASP A 186 17.90 -10.56 5.71
CA ASP A 186 17.79 -9.54 6.74
C ASP A 186 17.99 -8.14 6.14
N VAL A 187 17.19 -7.20 6.60
CA VAL A 187 17.30 -5.78 6.22
C VAL A 187 17.61 -4.97 7.47
N ASN A 188 18.78 -4.35 7.50
CA ASN A 188 19.11 -3.36 8.50
C ASN A 188 18.91 -1.96 7.89
N THR A 189 17.90 -1.26 8.37
CA THR A 189 17.53 0.06 7.85
C THR A 189 18.46 1.18 8.31
N GLY A 190 19.39 0.86 9.22
CA GLY A 190 20.42 1.77 9.73
C GLY A 190 19.83 3.02 10.37
N ARG A 191 20.58 4.13 10.35
CA ARG A 191 20.13 5.44 10.85
C ARG A 191 19.51 6.33 9.78
N ILE A 192 19.34 5.83 8.56
CA ILE A 192 18.81 6.62 7.45
C ILE A 192 17.32 6.87 7.72
N ASP A 193 16.97 8.14 7.83
CA ASP A 193 15.62 8.59 8.16
C ASP A 193 14.57 8.02 7.18
N LYS A 194 13.42 7.59 7.71
CA LYS A 194 12.34 6.99 6.91
C LYS A 194 11.88 7.94 5.79
N GLY A 195 11.92 9.26 6.02
CA GLY A 195 11.61 10.27 5.01
C GLY A 195 12.59 10.28 3.83
N LEU A 196 13.89 10.09 4.07
CA LEU A 196 14.88 10.02 2.99
C LEU A 196 14.70 8.77 2.12
N ARG A 197 14.37 7.63 2.75
CA ARG A 197 14.07 6.38 2.01
C ARG A 197 12.81 6.54 1.15
N ALA A 198 11.78 7.20 1.65
CA ALA A 198 10.57 7.49 0.89
C ALA A 198 10.84 8.43 -0.29
N ASN A 199 11.59 9.51 -0.07
CA ASN A 199 11.99 10.44 -1.13
C ASN A 199 12.84 9.77 -2.22
N ALA A 200 13.67 8.79 -1.87
CA ALA A 200 14.49 8.06 -2.85
C ALA A 200 13.67 7.29 -3.88
N ILE A 201 12.42 6.89 -3.55
CA ILE A 201 11.58 6.07 -4.43
C ILE A 201 10.38 6.82 -5.03
N VAL A 202 10.09 8.06 -4.58
CA VAL A 202 8.87 8.79 -4.99
C VAL A 202 8.76 8.97 -6.52
N HIS A 203 9.89 9.16 -7.20
CA HIS A 203 9.94 9.32 -8.66
C HIS A 203 9.33 8.12 -9.40
N LEU A 204 9.48 6.89 -8.87
CA LEU A 204 8.87 5.69 -9.46
C LEU A 204 7.34 5.79 -9.46
N PHE A 205 6.76 6.35 -8.41
CA PHE A 205 5.33 6.57 -8.32
C PHE A 205 4.90 7.69 -9.27
N GLN A 206 5.61 8.80 -9.29
CA GLN A 206 5.33 9.93 -10.20
C GLN A 206 5.37 9.52 -11.68
N GLU A 207 6.26 8.59 -12.04
CA GLU A 207 6.37 8.04 -13.39
C GLU A 207 5.30 6.98 -13.70
N GLY A 208 4.44 6.61 -12.75
CA GLY A 208 3.43 5.58 -12.94
C GLY A 208 4.02 4.17 -13.09
N ILE A 209 5.15 3.90 -12.44
CA ILE A 209 5.78 2.56 -12.40
C ILE A 209 5.09 1.67 -11.37
N VAL A 210 4.60 2.24 -10.26
CA VAL A 210 4.03 1.48 -9.13
C VAL A 210 2.50 1.42 -9.20
N HIS A 211 1.96 0.21 -9.10
CA HIS A 211 0.56 -0.10 -9.32
C HIS A 211 -0.04 -0.84 -8.12
N PHE A 212 -1.28 -0.52 -7.78
CA PHE A 212 -2.05 -1.13 -6.71
C PHE A 212 -3.37 -1.71 -7.22
N ASP A 213 -3.83 -2.77 -6.59
CA ASP A 213 -5.18 -3.29 -6.78
C ASP A 213 -6.15 -2.35 -6.06
N HIS A 214 -6.95 -1.64 -6.85
CA HIS A 214 -7.92 -0.68 -6.33
C HIS A 214 -9.15 -1.34 -5.71
N THR A 215 -9.31 -2.66 -5.87
CA THR A 215 -10.42 -3.44 -5.29
C THR A 215 -10.06 -4.04 -3.94
N ASP A 216 -8.76 -4.17 -3.63
CA ASP A 216 -8.27 -4.71 -2.36
C ASP A 216 -8.26 -3.63 -1.27
N ARG A 217 -8.99 -3.90 -0.17
CA ARG A 217 -9.14 -2.95 0.95
C ARG A 217 -7.82 -2.67 1.69
N ASN A 218 -6.95 -3.68 1.80
CA ASN A 218 -5.68 -3.51 2.51
C ASN A 218 -4.69 -2.70 1.67
N GLN A 219 -4.68 -2.88 0.36
CA GLN A 219 -3.88 -2.06 -0.55
C GLN A 219 -4.37 -0.61 -0.57
N GLN A 220 -5.68 -0.37 -0.53
CA GLN A 220 -6.23 0.97 -0.36
C GLN A 220 -5.81 1.61 0.97
N ALA A 221 -5.85 0.85 2.07
CA ALA A 221 -5.38 1.32 3.37
C ALA A 221 -3.88 1.67 3.33
N LEU A 222 -3.06 0.88 2.63
CA LEU A 222 -1.62 1.16 2.43
C LEU A 222 -1.41 2.45 1.63
N MET A 223 -2.12 2.64 0.51
CA MET A 223 -2.04 3.89 -0.27
C MET A 223 -2.39 5.11 0.60
N ASN A 224 -3.44 5.02 1.41
CA ASN A 224 -3.81 6.10 2.33
C ASN A 224 -2.71 6.36 3.37
N GLN A 225 -2.13 5.32 3.97
CA GLN A 225 -1.02 5.46 4.91
C GLN A 225 0.20 6.14 4.28
N MET A 226 0.49 5.84 3.01
CA MET A 226 1.60 6.48 2.28
C MET A 226 1.37 7.96 2.03
N VAL A 227 0.13 8.37 1.68
CA VAL A 227 -0.22 9.79 1.47
C VAL A 227 -0.16 10.58 2.77
N LEU A 228 -0.52 9.94 3.89
CA LEU A 228 -0.50 10.52 5.22
C LEU A 228 0.85 10.45 5.91
N PHE A 229 1.84 9.87 5.24
CA PHE A 229 3.16 9.69 5.81
C PHE A 229 3.82 11.06 6.02
N ASP A 230 3.83 11.48 7.29
CA ASP A 230 4.42 12.73 7.74
C ASP A 230 5.77 12.44 8.41
N PHE A 231 6.85 12.82 7.73
CA PHE A 231 8.22 12.65 8.23
C PHE A 231 8.62 13.69 9.27
N THR A 232 7.76 14.70 9.54
CA THR A 232 8.03 15.73 10.55
C THR A 232 7.58 15.35 11.96
N LYS A 233 6.69 14.36 12.09
CA LYS A 233 6.27 13.81 13.38
C LYS A 233 7.22 12.69 13.80
N ARG A 234 8.11 13.01 14.73
CA ARG A 234 8.85 12.04 15.56
C ARG A 234 8.12 11.84 16.88
#